data_AF-A0A1C4BIA7-F1
#
_entry.id   AF-A0A1C4BIA7-F1
#
_cell.length_a   1.000
_cell.length_b   1.000
_cell.length_c   1.000
_cell.angle_alpha   90.00
_cell.angle_beta   90.00
_cell.angle_gamma   90.00
#
_symmetry.space_group_name_H-M   'P 1'
#
loop_
_entity.id
_entity.type
_entity.pdbx_description
1 polymer ?
#
loop_
_entity_poly.entity_id
_entity_poly.type
_entity_poly.pdbx_seq_one_letter_code
_entity_poly.pdbx_strand_id
1 'polypeptide(L)'
;MKSTKQKIIDLADELIRTRGYNAFSYADIAAQLHIKNAAIHYHFPIKADLGISVLEHEMAAMRAAWQQWAALPEDEQLQKFMHTFGIKSKEAKICLMGSLTPDYITFTAAMQEKVEQMCAEIIQWLTQVLQRGREKKRVMYEGRPYDRALLVIASLQSSLLLSRVMGAQAFGQISQQLLQDLRP
;
A
#
# COMPACT_ATOMS: atom_id res chain seq x y z
N MET A 1 10.28 6.64 -22.60
CA MET A 1 9.25 5.63 -22.93
C MET A 1 9.41 4.45 -21.97
N LYS A 2 8.35 3.96 -21.31
CA LYS A 2 8.45 2.82 -20.36
C LYS A 2 8.74 1.51 -21.11
N SER A 3 9.60 0.66 -20.54
CA SER A 3 9.89 -0.68 -21.07
C SER A 3 8.66 -1.60 -20.99
N THR A 4 8.60 -2.66 -21.80
CA THR A 4 7.52 -3.66 -21.73
C THR A 4 7.42 -4.27 -20.33
N LYS A 5 8.56 -4.60 -19.71
CA LYS A 5 8.63 -5.08 -18.32
C LYS A 5 7.94 -4.11 -17.35
N GLN A 6 8.24 -2.80 -17.45
CA GLN A 6 7.62 -1.81 -16.56
C GLN A 6 6.11 -1.67 -16.82
N LYS A 7 5.66 -1.71 -18.08
CA LYS A 7 4.23 -1.67 -18.40
C LYS A 7 3.47 -2.86 -17.82
N ILE A 8 4.09 -4.05 -17.80
CA ILE A 8 3.52 -5.25 -17.17
C ILE A 8 3.41 -5.06 -15.65
N ILE A 9 4.45 -4.53 -14.99
CA ILE A 9 4.44 -4.25 -13.54
C ILE A 9 3.34 -3.23 -13.20
N ASP A 10 3.25 -2.12 -13.93
CA ASP A 10 2.26 -1.07 -13.69
C ASP A 10 0.83 -1.61 -13.81
N LEU A 11 0.56 -2.42 -14.84
CA LEU A 11 -0.76 -3.00 -15.04
C LEU A 11 -1.08 -4.08 -13.99
N ALA A 12 -0.10 -4.88 -13.59
CA ALA A 12 -0.28 -5.86 -12.53
C ALA A 12 -0.61 -5.18 -11.19
N ASP A 13 0.08 -4.08 -10.84
CA ASP A 13 -0.24 -3.27 -9.66
C ASP A 13 -1.69 -2.75 -9.70
N GLU A 14 -2.13 -2.23 -10.84
CA GLU A 14 -3.51 -1.78 -11.02
C GLU A 14 -4.53 -2.91 -10.84
N LEU A 15 -4.28 -4.07 -11.44
CA LEU A 15 -5.15 -5.24 -11.32
C LEU A 15 -5.20 -5.77 -9.88
N ILE A 16 -4.06 -5.83 -9.19
CA ILE A 16 -4.00 -6.23 -7.77
C ILE A 16 -4.85 -5.28 -6.92
N ARG A 17 -4.72 -3.96 -7.11
CA ARG A 17 -5.44 -2.96 -6.32
C ARG A 17 -6.91 -2.83 -6.65
N THR A 18 -7.37 -3.31 -7.80
CA THR A 18 -8.77 -3.19 -8.21
C THR A 18 -9.52 -4.51 -8.03
N ARG A 19 -8.88 -5.65 -8.30
CA ARG A 19 -9.51 -6.97 -8.30
C ARG A 19 -8.97 -7.93 -7.24
N GLY A 20 -7.72 -7.77 -6.80
CA GLY A 20 -7.02 -8.72 -5.93
C GLY A 20 -5.99 -9.55 -6.70
N TYR A 21 -4.99 -10.11 -5.99
CA TYR A 21 -3.89 -10.82 -6.63
C TYR A 21 -4.39 -12.10 -7.31
N ASN A 22 -5.21 -12.89 -6.63
CA ASN A 22 -5.72 -14.14 -7.18
C ASN A 22 -6.70 -13.95 -8.35
N ALA A 23 -7.29 -12.76 -8.49
CA ALA A 23 -8.35 -12.47 -9.45
C ALA A 23 -7.88 -12.06 -10.86
N PHE A 24 -6.57 -12.01 -11.13
CA PHE A 24 -6.05 -11.71 -12.47
C PHE A 24 -5.11 -12.79 -13.00
N SER A 25 -4.95 -12.83 -14.32
CA SER A 25 -4.07 -13.76 -15.04
C SER A 25 -3.13 -13.02 -16.00
N TYR A 26 -2.12 -13.70 -16.53
CA TYR A 26 -1.30 -13.15 -17.60
C TYR A 26 -2.11 -12.90 -18.88
N ALA A 27 -3.22 -13.61 -19.09
CA ALA A 27 -4.11 -13.35 -20.21
C ALA A 27 -4.77 -11.96 -20.09
N ASP A 28 -5.16 -11.54 -18.89
CA ASP A 28 -5.71 -10.20 -18.65
C ASP A 28 -4.71 -9.10 -18.98
N ILE A 29 -3.44 -9.29 -18.61
CA ILE A 29 -2.35 -8.35 -18.91
C ILE A 29 -2.04 -8.34 -20.41
N ALA A 30 -1.94 -9.53 -21.03
CA ALA A 30 -1.65 -9.68 -22.45
C ALA A 30 -2.71 -9.00 -23.32
N ALA A 31 -3.99 -9.19 -22.97
CA ALA A 31 -5.12 -8.58 -23.66
C ALA A 31 -5.08 -7.05 -23.58
N GLN A 32 -4.86 -6.49 -22.39
CA GLN A 32 -4.85 -5.04 -22.19
C GLN A 32 -3.61 -4.35 -22.78
N LEU A 33 -2.44 -5.00 -22.77
CA LEU A 33 -1.22 -4.45 -23.37
C LEU A 33 -1.09 -4.77 -24.86
N HIS A 34 -2.02 -5.52 -25.44
CA HIS A 34 -1.97 -6.02 -26.82
C HIS A 34 -0.65 -6.75 -27.14
N ILE A 35 -0.17 -7.58 -26.20
CA ILE A 35 1.05 -8.39 -26.35
C ILE A 35 0.72 -9.89 -26.27
N LYS A 36 1.64 -10.73 -26.74
CA LYS A 36 1.52 -12.18 -26.56
C LYS A 36 1.79 -12.56 -25.11
N ASN A 37 1.05 -13.52 -24.58
CA ASN A 37 1.26 -14.07 -23.22
C ASN A 37 2.73 -14.56 -23.03
N ALA A 38 3.33 -15.15 -24.06
CA ALA A 38 4.74 -15.54 -24.06
C ALA A 38 5.73 -14.39 -23.74
N ALA A 39 5.39 -13.14 -24.10
CA ALA A 39 6.22 -11.98 -23.78
C ALA A 39 6.17 -11.63 -22.28
N ILE A 40 5.08 -11.95 -21.59
CA ILE A 40 4.96 -11.79 -20.14
C ILE A 40 5.80 -12.87 -19.45
N HIS A 41 5.67 -14.14 -19.87
CA HIS A 41 6.48 -15.24 -19.34
C HIS A 41 7.98 -15.04 -19.54
N TYR A 42 8.40 -14.39 -20.64
CA TYR A 42 9.80 -14.01 -20.84
C TYR A 42 10.34 -13.09 -19.72
N HIS A 43 9.50 -12.19 -19.19
CA HIS A 43 9.89 -11.28 -18.11
C HIS A 43 9.65 -11.86 -16.71
N PHE A 44 8.59 -12.66 -16.57
CA PHE A 44 8.11 -13.19 -15.30
C PHE A 44 7.68 -14.64 -15.48
N PRO A 45 8.60 -15.61 -15.33
CA PRO A 45 8.32 -17.03 -15.52
C PRO A 45 7.09 -17.51 -14.77
N ILE A 46 6.95 -17.08 -13.51
CA ILE A 46 5.78 -17.35 -12.67
C ILE A 46 5.16 -16.05 -12.13
N LYS A 47 3.86 -16.10 -11.82
CA LYS A 47 3.10 -14.93 -11.32
C LYS A 47 3.66 -14.37 -10.01
N ALA A 48 4.32 -15.20 -9.19
CA ALA A 48 4.98 -14.75 -7.98
C ALA A 48 6.10 -13.73 -8.30
N ASP A 49 6.89 -13.95 -9.35
CA ASP A 49 7.97 -13.03 -9.76
C ASP A 49 7.43 -11.64 -10.13
N LEU A 50 6.27 -11.62 -10.80
CA LEU A 50 5.56 -10.38 -11.12
C LEU A 50 5.05 -9.70 -9.84
N GLY A 51 4.42 -10.44 -8.94
CA GLY A 51 3.95 -9.92 -7.65
C GLY A 51 5.08 -9.32 -6.80
N ILE A 52 6.22 -10.01 -6.73
CA ILE A 52 7.43 -9.54 -6.03
C ILE A 52 7.95 -8.26 -6.69
N SER A 53 7.98 -8.19 -8.02
CA SER A 53 8.42 -6.98 -8.73
C SER A 53 7.48 -5.79 -8.51
N VAL A 54 6.17 -6.02 -8.39
CA VAL A 54 5.20 -4.99 -8.00
C VAL A 54 5.47 -4.49 -6.58
N LEU A 55 5.67 -5.40 -5.63
CA LEU A 55 6.02 -5.07 -4.24
C LEU A 55 7.31 -4.25 -4.15
N GLU A 56 8.36 -4.65 -4.87
CA GLU A 56 9.64 -3.95 -4.89
C GLU A 56 9.52 -2.55 -5.48
N HIS A 57 8.77 -2.40 -6.57
CA HIS A 57 8.50 -1.11 -7.18
C HIS A 57 7.74 -0.17 -6.23
N GLU A 58 6.68 -0.66 -5.56
CA GLU A 58 5.93 0.13 -4.59
C GLU A 58 6.80 0.51 -3.38
N MET A 59 7.56 -0.44 -2.82
CA MET A 59 8.41 -0.16 -1.67
C MET A 59 9.53 0.83 -2.00
N ALA A 60 10.12 0.76 -3.19
CA ALA A 60 11.09 1.76 -3.65
C ALA A 60 10.46 3.16 -3.71
N ALA A 61 9.24 3.28 -4.23
CA ALA A 61 8.51 4.54 -4.28
C ALA A 61 8.15 5.06 -2.88
N MET A 62 7.69 4.19 -1.97
CA MET A 62 7.39 4.56 -0.58
C MET A 62 8.65 5.04 0.16
N ARG A 63 9.76 4.31 0.05
CA ARG A 63 11.04 4.71 0.66
C ARG A 63 11.50 6.08 0.14
N ALA A 64 11.41 6.32 -1.17
CA ALA A 64 11.76 7.61 -1.75
C ALA A 64 10.87 8.75 -1.20
N ALA A 65 9.57 8.50 -1.07
CA ALA A 65 8.64 9.47 -0.47
C ALA A 65 8.97 9.74 1.00
N TRP A 66 9.24 8.69 1.80
CA TRP A 66 9.63 8.84 3.20
C TRP A 66 10.91 9.63 3.38
N GLN A 67 11.90 9.45 2.49
CA GLN A 67 13.13 10.26 2.49
C GLN A 67 12.82 11.74 2.23
N GLN A 68 11.93 12.04 1.27
CA GLN A 68 11.49 13.42 1.01
C GLN A 68 10.75 14.03 2.20
N TRP A 69 10.00 13.23 2.95
CA TRP A 69 9.23 13.70 4.11
C TRP A 69 10.06 13.77 5.39
N ALA A 70 11.27 13.21 5.43
CA ALA A 70 12.06 13.06 6.65
C ALA A 70 12.35 14.40 7.37
N ALA A 71 12.42 15.51 6.61
CA ALA A 71 12.65 16.85 7.14
C ALA A 71 11.37 17.56 7.63
N LEU A 72 10.18 17.02 7.33
CA LEU A 72 8.91 17.60 7.76
C LEU A 72 8.64 17.32 9.24
N PRO A 73 7.82 18.16 9.92
CA PRO A 73 7.23 17.81 11.21
C PRO A 73 6.50 16.46 11.17
N GLU A 74 6.52 15.71 12.26
CA GLU A 74 6.01 14.33 12.30
C GLU A 74 4.49 14.26 12.03
N ASP A 75 3.73 15.25 12.46
CA ASP A 75 2.31 15.40 12.14
C ASP A 75 2.08 15.64 10.63
N GLU A 76 2.95 16.41 9.97
CA GLU A 76 2.92 16.56 8.51
C GLU A 76 3.33 15.27 7.78
N GLN A 77 4.31 14.52 8.30
CA GLN A 77 4.68 13.19 7.76
C GLN A 77 3.48 12.23 7.81
N LEU A 78 2.76 12.20 8.93
CA LEU A 78 1.53 11.40 9.07
C LEU A 78 0.45 11.86 8.10
N GLN A 79 0.23 13.17 7.97
CA GLN A 79 -0.74 13.70 7.01
C GLN A 79 -0.38 13.33 5.56
N LYS A 80 0.90 13.41 5.17
CA LYS A 80 1.37 12.96 3.85
C LYS A 80 1.13 11.48 3.64
N PHE A 81 1.42 10.65 4.64
CA PHE A 81 1.14 9.22 4.60
C PHE A 81 -0.35 8.94 4.39
N MET A 82 -1.23 9.53 5.21
CA MET A 82 -2.68 9.37 5.09
C MET A 82 -3.22 9.92 3.76
N HIS A 83 -2.63 11.00 3.24
CA HIS A 83 -2.98 11.56 1.94
C HIS A 83 -2.75 10.56 0.80
N THR A 84 -1.72 9.70 0.87
CA THR A 84 -1.52 8.65 -0.14
C THR A 84 -2.69 7.68 -0.23
N PHE A 85 -3.36 7.39 0.88
CA PHE A 85 -4.58 6.58 0.90
C PHE A 85 -5.77 7.36 0.32
N GLY A 86 -5.85 8.67 0.60
CA GLY A 86 -6.87 9.54 0.01
C GLY A 86 -6.82 9.60 -1.52
N ILE A 87 -5.61 9.61 -2.10
CA ILE A 87 -5.43 9.50 -3.56
C ILE A 87 -5.99 8.16 -4.06
N LYS A 88 -5.63 7.04 -3.42
CA LYS A 88 -6.11 5.70 -3.80
C LYS A 88 -7.64 5.61 -3.72
N SER A 89 -8.26 6.19 -2.69
CA SER A 89 -9.71 6.26 -2.56
C SER A 89 -10.39 6.98 -3.73
N LYS A 90 -9.81 8.09 -4.21
CA LYS A 90 -10.34 8.84 -5.37
C LYS A 90 -10.21 8.05 -6.67
N GLU A 91 -9.21 7.20 -6.78
CA GLU A 91 -8.98 6.30 -7.92
C GLU A 91 -9.77 4.99 -7.82
N ALA A 92 -10.66 4.82 -6.83
CA ALA A 92 -11.37 3.57 -6.54
C ALA A 92 -10.44 2.36 -6.30
N LYS A 93 -9.21 2.62 -5.84
CA LYS A 93 -8.19 1.61 -5.54
C LYS A 93 -8.04 1.40 -4.05
N ILE A 94 -7.69 0.17 -3.68
CA ILE A 94 -7.19 -0.14 -2.33
C ILE A 94 -5.66 -0.03 -2.28
N CYS A 95 -5.08 0.02 -1.09
CA CYS A 95 -3.63 -0.02 -0.92
C CYS A 95 -3.07 -1.41 -1.23
N LEU A 96 -1.78 -1.50 -1.59
CA LEU A 96 -1.18 -2.76 -2.06
C LEU A 96 -1.18 -3.80 -0.94
N MET A 97 -0.75 -3.40 0.26
CA MET A 97 -0.81 -4.24 1.45
C MET A 97 -2.22 -4.76 1.72
N GLY A 98 -3.23 -3.89 1.70
CA GLY A 98 -4.63 -4.30 1.89
C GLY A 98 -5.19 -5.19 0.77
N SER A 99 -4.59 -5.17 -0.42
CA SER A 99 -4.96 -6.04 -1.54
C SER A 99 -4.36 -7.43 -1.43
N LEU A 100 -3.16 -7.52 -0.84
CA LEU A 100 -2.37 -8.74 -0.78
C LEU A 100 -2.62 -9.55 0.50
N THR A 101 -2.94 -8.89 1.62
CA THR A 101 -3.15 -9.58 2.89
C THR A 101 -4.30 -10.60 2.88
N PRO A 102 -5.43 -10.42 2.16
CA PRO A 102 -6.46 -11.47 2.08
C PRO A 102 -6.00 -12.73 1.34
N ASP A 103 -5.09 -12.58 0.38
CA ASP A 103 -4.58 -13.68 -0.45
C ASP A 103 -3.33 -14.36 0.18
N TYR A 104 -2.81 -13.86 1.31
CA TYR A 104 -1.51 -14.24 1.87
C TYR A 104 -1.29 -15.75 2.06
N ILE A 105 -2.33 -16.48 2.50
CA ILE A 105 -2.25 -17.94 2.73
C ILE A 105 -2.09 -18.73 1.43
N THR A 106 -2.46 -18.15 0.28
CA THR A 106 -2.37 -18.80 -1.04
C THR A 106 -1.04 -18.54 -1.76
N PHE A 107 -0.21 -17.65 -1.22
CA PHE A 107 1.05 -17.26 -1.83
C PHE A 107 2.12 -18.35 -1.71
N THR A 108 3.10 -18.30 -2.62
CA THR A 108 4.35 -19.04 -2.46
C THR A 108 5.15 -18.48 -1.29
N ALA A 109 6.06 -19.29 -0.71
CA ALA A 109 6.90 -18.86 0.41
C ALA A 109 7.67 -17.55 0.12
N ALA A 110 8.22 -17.41 -1.09
CA ALA A 110 8.93 -16.19 -1.51
C ALA A 110 8.03 -14.95 -1.55
N MET A 111 6.77 -15.10 -1.96
CA MET A 111 5.81 -14.00 -1.99
C MET A 111 5.31 -13.66 -0.57
N GLN A 112 5.12 -14.66 0.30
CA GLN A 112 4.79 -14.45 1.72
C GLN A 112 5.88 -13.64 2.42
N GLU A 113 7.14 -14.04 2.28
CA GLU A 113 8.29 -13.34 2.83
C GLU A 113 8.33 -11.88 2.36
N LYS A 114 8.06 -11.63 1.07
CA LYS A 114 8.08 -10.26 0.53
C LYS A 114 6.93 -9.40 1.07
N VAL A 115 5.75 -9.98 1.27
CA VAL A 115 4.61 -9.28 1.88
C VAL A 115 4.88 -8.99 3.36
N GLU A 116 5.48 -9.92 4.10
CA GLU A 116 5.91 -9.71 5.49
C GLU A 116 6.91 -8.57 5.60
N GLN A 117 7.93 -8.54 4.72
CA GLN A 117 8.92 -7.47 4.66
C GLN A 117 8.26 -6.11 4.43
N MET A 118 7.33 -6.01 3.45
CA MET A 118 6.57 -4.77 3.22
C MET A 118 5.77 -4.36 4.46
N CYS A 119 5.03 -5.29 5.09
CA CYS A 119 4.22 -4.98 6.26
C CYS A 119 5.10 -4.47 7.42
N ALA A 120 6.19 -5.19 7.71
CA ALA A 120 7.12 -4.84 8.78
C ALA A 120 7.72 -3.46 8.56
N GLU A 121 8.14 -3.13 7.34
CA GLU A 121 8.77 -1.84 7.04
C GLU A 121 7.79 -0.67 7.13
N ILE A 122 6.56 -0.82 6.61
CA ILE A 122 5.52 0.21 6.73
C ILE A 122 5.18 0.47 8.20
N ILE A 123 4.97 -0.60 8.98
CA ILE A 123 4.63 -0.49 10.40
C ILE A 123 5.80 0.12 11.18
N GLN A 124 7.04 -0.28 10.88
CA GLN A 124 8.23 0.27 11.54
C GLN A 124 8.39 1.76 11.24
N TRP A 125 8.23 2.18 9.98
CA TRP A 125 8.30 3.60 9.62
C TRP A 125 7.24 4.40 10.38
N LEU A 126 5.99 3.93 10.38
CA LEU A 126 4.88 4.59 11.07
C LEU A 126 5.08 4.66 12.59
N THR A 127 5.59 3.57 13.18
CA THR A 127 5.97 3.48 14.61
C THR A 127 6.98 4.57 14.96
N GLN A 128 8.01 4.75 14.15
CA GLN A 128 9.05 5.75 14.39
C GLN A 128 8.53 7.19 14.26
N VAL A 129 7.68 7.47 13.27
CA VAL A 129 7.04 8.78 13.11
C VAL A 129 6.16 9.10 14.33
N LEU A 130 5.31 8.14 14.74
CA LEU A 130 4.45 8.29 15.91
C LEU A 130 5.25 8.47 17.20
N GLN A 131 6.37 7.75 17.37
CA GLN A 131 7.23 7.90 18.54
C GLN A 131 7.82 9.31 18.61
N ARG A 132 8.52 9.75 17.55
CA ARG A 132 9.13 11.08 17.49
C ARG A 132 8.09 12.20 17.62
N GLY A 133 6.92 12.02 17.02
CA GLY A 133 5.82 12.98 17.10
C GLY A 133 5.32 13.15 18.54
N ARG A 134 5.27 12.06 19.31
CA ARG A 134 4.92 12.11 20.74
C ARG A 134 5.98 12.81 21.58
N GLU A 135 7.24 12.46 21.38
CA GLU A 135 8.39 13.08 22.08
C GLU A 135 8.44 14.60 21.85
N LYS A 136 8.07 15.05 20.65
CA LYS A 136 7.99 16.47 20.27
C LYS A 136 6.62 17.12 20.53
N LYS A 137 5.68 16.42 21.19
CA LYS A 137 4.32 16.89 21.49
C LYS A 137 3.52 17.36 20.28
N ARG A 138 3.78 16.79 19.10
CA ARG A 138 3.07 17.06 17.84
C ARG A 138 1.94 16.07 17.59
N VAL A 139 2.03 14.90 18.19
CA VAL A 139 1.07 13.80 18.04
C VAL A 139 0.79 13.24 19.43
N MET A 140 -0.48 13.01 19.76
CA MET A 140 -0.89 12.39 21.02
C MET A 140 -1.63 11.09 20.78
N TYR A 141 -1.38 10.10 21.63
CA TYR A 141 -2.08 8.82 21.62
C TYR A 141 -1.72 8.00 22.86
N GLU A 142 -2.64 7.13 23.24
CA GLU A 142 -2.43 6.14 24.30
C GLU A 142 -1.73 4.89 23.78
N GLY A 143 -0.98 4.22 24.66
CA GLY A 143 -0.30 2.95 24.39
C GLY A 143 1.05 3.08 23.71
N ARG A 144 1.58 1.94 23.24
CA ARG A 144 2.89 1.86 22.59
C ARG A 144 2.82 2.43 21.16
N PRO A 145 3.91 3.06 20.66
CA PRO A 145 3.95 3.56 19.27
C PRO A 145 3.59 2.49 18.23
N TYR A 146 4.05 1.26 18.46
CA TYR A 146 3.79 0.13 17.56
C TYR A 146 2.31 -0.25 17.50
N ASP A 147 1.64 -0.37 18.65
CA ASP A 147 0.20 -0.69 18.69
C ASP A 147 -0.62 0.41 18.01
N ARG A 148 -0.23 1.67 18.20
CA ARG A 148 -0.88 2.79 17.51
C ARG A 148 -0.63 2.75 16.00
N ALA A 149 0.56 2.37 15.55
CA ALA A 149 0.86 2.19 14.14
C ALA A 149 -0.05 1.11 13.52
N LEU A 150 -0.26 -0.02 14.22
CA LEU A 150 -1.20 -1.06 13.80
C LEU A 150 -2.63 -0.54 13.67
N LEU A 151 -3.12 0.24 14.63
CA LEU A 151 -4.47 0.82 14.57
C LEU A 151 -4.63 1.81 13.40
N VAL A 152 -3.63 2.67 13.19
CA VAL A 152 -3.63 3.64 12.07
C VAL A 152 -3.69 2.90 10.74
N ILE A 153 -2.82 1.91 10.54
CA ILE A 153 -2.75 1.21 9.26
C ILE A 153 -3.99 0.35 9.01
N ALA A 154 -4.49 -0.36 10.02
CA ALA A 154 -5.71 -1.16 9.92
C ALA A 154 -6.93 -0.28 9.58
N SER A 155 -7.03 0.91 10.19
CA SER A 155 -8.11 1.86 9.93
C SER A 155 -8.06 2.41 8.50
N LEU A 156 -6.87 2.77 8.01
CA LEU A 156 -6.67 3.26 6.66
C LEU A 156 -6.91 2.18 5.59
N GLN A 157 -6.51 0.94 5.85
CA GLN A 157 -6.79 -0.19 4.96
C GLN A 157 -8.30 -0.47 4.87
N SER A 158 -8.95 -0.57 6.02
CA SER A 158 -10.37 -0.88 6.12
C SER A 158 -11.24 0.24 5.54
N SER A 159 -10.84 1.51 5.70
CA SER A 159 -11.58 2.63 5.15
C SER A 159 -11.61 2.65 3.62
N LEU A 160 -10.54 2.18 2.95
CA LEU A 160 -10.54 1.98 1.49
C LEU A 160 -11.46 0.83 1.06
N LEU A 161 -11.51 -0.26 1.84
CA LEU A 161 -12.44 -1.36 1.57
C LEU A 161 -13.90 -0.94 1.78
N LEU A 162 -14.20 -0.27 2.89
CA LEU A 162 -15.53 0.26 3.17
C LEU A 162 -15.97 1.28 2.12
N SER A 163 -15.05 2.09 1.58
CA SER A 163 -15.37 3.05 0.52
C SER A 163 -15.88 2.40 -0.77
N ARG A 164 -15.53 1.13 -1.03
CA ARG A 164 -16.08 0.37 -2.17
C ARG A 164 -17.55 0.03 -1.99
N VAL A 165 -17.99 -0.14 -0.75
CA VAL A 165 -19.35 -0.59 -0.41
C VAL A 165 -20.25 0.59 -0.05
N MET A 166 -19.73 1.51 0.77
CA MET A 166 -20.46 2.63 1.36
C MET A 166 -20.27 3.94 0.59
N GLY A 167 -19.41 3.97 -0.43
CA GLY A 167 -19.05 5.17 -1.18
C GLY A 167 -17.85 5.92 -0.60
N ALA A 168 -17.30 6.85 -1.38
CA ALA A 168 -16.04 7.54 -1.09
C ALA A 168 -16.03 8.35 0.23
N GLN A 169 -17.20 8.70 0.77
CA GLN A 169 -17.31 9.40 2.05
C GLN A 169 -16.78 8.59 3.23
N ALA A 170 -16.81 7.24 3.17
CA ALA A 170 -16.36 6.39 4.27
C ALA A 170 -14.88 6.58 4.58
N PHE A 171 -14.03 6.70 3.55
CA PHE A 171 -12.61 7.04 3.72
C PHE A 171 -12.44 8.38 4.42
N GLY A 172 -13.15 9.42 3.96
CA GLY A 172 -13.07 10.76 4.53
C GLY A 172 -13.42 10.78 6.01
N GLN A 173 -14.54 10.14 6.38
CA GLN A 173 -15.00 10.08 7.77
C GLN A 173 -13.99 9.36 8.69
N ILE A 174 -13.51 8.18 8.30
CA ILE A 174 -12.59 7.39 9.12
C ILE A 174 -11.21 8.07 9.21
N SER A 175 -10.68 8.57 8.09
CA SER A 175 -9.37 9.23 8.09
C SER A 175 -9.38 10.56 8.86
N GLN A 176 -10.48 11.31 8.80
CA GLN A 176 -10.64 12.54 9.58
C GLN A 176 -10.73 12.25 11.09
N GLN A 177 -11.52 11.26 11.51
CA GLN A 177 -11.60 10.87 12.92
C GLN A 177 -10.22 10.41 13.42
N LEU A 178 -9.53 9.57 12.65
CA LEU A 178 -8.19 9.09 13.01
C LEU A 178 -7.18 10.24 13.15
N LEU A 179 -7.26 11.28 12.32
CA LEU A 179 -6.42 12.47 12.47
C LEU A 179 -6.75 13.26 13.73
N GLN A 180 -8.03 13.37 14.09
CA GLN A 180 -8.46 14.05 15.32
C GLN A 180 -7.94 13.32 16.56
N ASP A 181 -8.02 11.99 16.58
CA ASP A 181 -7.56 11.14 17.68
C ASP A 181 -6.03 11.21 17.90
N LEU A 182 -5.29 11.72 16.89
CA LEU A 182 -3.84 11.84 16.92
C LEU A 182 -3.35 13.28 17.21
N ARG A 183 -4.25 14.26 17.24
CA ARG A 183 -3.87 15.66 17.54
C ARG A 183 -3.57 15.86 19.02
N PRO A 184 -2.68 16.79 19.37
CA PRO A 184 -2.58 17.31 20.72
C PRO A 184 -3.87 18.01 21.19
#